data_AF-A0A7X2IR61-F1
#
_entry.id   AF-A0A7X2IR61-F1
#
_cell.length_a   1.000
_cell.length_b   1.000
_cell.length_c   1.000
_cell.angle_alpha   90.00
_cell.angle_beta   90.00
_cell.angle_gamma   90.00
#
_symmetry.space_group_name_H-M   'P 1'
#
loop_
_entity.id
_entity.type
_entity.pdbx_description
1 polymer ?
#
loop_
_entity_poly.entity_id
_entity_poly.type
_entity_poly.pdbx_seq_one_letter_code
_entity_poly.pdbx_strand_id
1 'polypeptide(L)'
;MSERPLVKFYFDPISPFAWLATKDIGCIEAAGCRVEFEPILFAAMLTAHGNKGPAEIPAKRVHTFRDVMRLAAEMGLKFVGPPGHPFNPLMALRMATAITDPEQRKRFVVAMYAACWERGKDVSQADVLIVLANECELDGEALAQAAVTPEVKQQLAAATEMAIGRGIFGVPTFEFEGEYFWGADRIDSLLWRIAGNRIDEAALQAYLDKPALSQRKL
;
A
#
# COMPACT_ATOMS: atom_id res chain seq x y z
N MET A 1 8.08 -10.47 27.90
CA MET A 1 6.86 -10.32 27.10
C MET A 1 7.21 -10.76 25.69
N SER A 2 6.48 -11.71 25.11
CA SER A 2 6.75 -12.11 23.70
C SER A 2 6.37 -10.93 22.79
N GLU A 3 7.21 -10.64 21.79
CA GLU A 3 6.97 -9.55 20.84
C GLU A 3 5.72 -9.86 20.02
N ARG A 4 4.84 -8.86 19.81
CA ARG A 4 3.64 -9.05 18.99
C ARG A 4 4.03 -9.43 17.55
N PRO A 5 3.38 -10.43 16.92
CA PRO A 5 3.64 -10.77 15.53
C PRO A 5 3.48 -9.57 14.60
N LEU A 6 4.36 -9.46 13.61
CA LEU A 6 4.41 -8.32 12.69
C LEU A 6 3.68 -8.64 11.38
N VAL A 7 2.81 -7.73 10.97
CA VAL A 7 2.31 -7.62 9.60
C VAL A 7 2.93 -6.39 8.93
N LYS A 8 3.56 -6.55 7.77
CA LYS A 8 3.99 -5.39 6.96
C LYS A 8 2.90 -5.03 5.95
N PHE A 9 2.56 -3.77 5.86
CA PHE A 9 1.60 -3.23 4.90
C PHE A 9 2.33 -2.38 3.86
N TYR A 10 2.49 -2.92 2.66
CA TYR A 10 3.14 -2.27 1.53
C TYR A 10 2.13 -1.40 0.78
N PHE A 11 2.44 -0.12 0.59
CA PHE A 11 1.48 0.84 0.07
C PHE A 11 2.11 1.90 -0.85
N ASP A 12 1.23 2.50 -1.68
CA ASP A 12 1.49 3.72 -2.44
C ASP A 12 0.23 4.62 -2.37
N PRO A 13 0.33 5.92 -2.03
CA PRO A 13 -0.83 6.81 -1.90
C PRO A 13 -1.65 6.93 -3.20
N ILE A 14 -1.06 6.59 -4.35
CA ILE A 14 -1.76 6.55 -5.63
C ILE A 14 -2.87 5.49 -5.67
N SER A 15 -2.80 4.46 -4.82
CA SER A 15 -3.75 3.35 -4.84
C SER A 15 -4.99 3.64 -4.00
N PRO A 16 -6.19 3.73 -4.62
CA PRO A 16 -7.44 3.86 -3.85
C PRO A 16 -7.77 2.61 -3.03
N PHE A 17 -7.34 1.42 -3.46
CA PHE A 17 -7.52 0.21 -2.67
C PHE A 17 -6.64 0.23 -1.41
N ALA A 18 -5.44 0.84 -1.48
CA ALA A 18 -4.62 1.00 -0.28
C ALA A 18 -5.27 1.97 0.72
N TRP A 19 -5.98 3.00 0.27
CA TRP A 19 -6.82 3.83 1.13
C TRP A 19 -7.89 3.01 1.86
N LEU A 20 -8.66 2.19 1.12
CA LEU A 20 -9.69 1.33 1.73
C LEU A 20 -9.07 0.38 2.77
N ALA A 21 -7.95 -0.26 2.42
CA ALA A 21 -7.22 -1.15 3.32
C ALA A 21 -6.78 -0.47 4.63
N THR A 22 -6.52 0.84 4.64
CA THR A 22 -6.17 1.56 5.89
C THR A 22 -7.28 1.59 6.93
N LYS A 23 -8.54 1.36 6.52
CA LYS A 23 -9.71 1.42 7.42
C LYS A 23 -9.90 0.17 8.24
N ASP A 24 -9.33 -0.94 7.77
CA ASP A 24 -9.46 -2.25 8.40
C ASP A 24 -8.18 -2.70 9.13
N ILE A 25 -7.18 -1.82 9.23
CA ILE A 25 -5.93 -2.09 9.98
C ILE A 25 -6.22 -2.46 11.44
N GLY A 26 -7.24 -1.84 12.03
CA GLY A 26 -7.66 -2.14 13.39
C GLY A 26 -8.09 -3.60 13.60
N CYS A 27 -8.59 -4.28 12.56
CA CYS A 27 -8.93 -5.71 12.63
C CYS A 27 -7.68 -6.57 12.81
N ILE A 28 -6.59 -6.21 12.13
CA ILE A 28 -5.30 -6.90 12.23
C ILE A 28 -4.68 -6.67 13.62
N GLU A 29 -4.76 -5.43 14.13
CA GLU A 29 -4.27 -5.10 15.47
C GLU A 29 -5.09 -5.78 16.57
N ALA A 30 -6.40 -5.87 16.41
CA ALA A 30 -7.31 -6.59 17.33
C ALA A 30 -7.03 -8.10 17.35
N ALA A 31 -6.49 -8.66 16.26
CA ALA A 31 -6.01 -10.05 16.20
C ALA A 31 -4.66 -10.25 16.91
N GLY A 32 -4.09 -9.22 17.54
CA GLY A 32 -2.86 -9.30 18.34
C GLY A 32 -1.57 -8.97 17.58
N CYS A 33 -1.67 -8.58 16.31
CA CYS A 33 -0.52 -8.19 15.51
C CYS A 33 -0.15 -6.71 15.71
N ARG A 34 1.09 -6.37 15.38
CA ARG A 34 1.51 -4.99 15.07
C ARG A 34 1.56 -4.81 13.56
N VAL A 35 1.21 -3.63 13.06
CA VAL A 35 1.21 -3.33 11.62
C VAL A 35 2.23 -2.24 11.32
N GLU A 36 3.23 -2.54 10.48
CA GLU A 36 4.20 -1.56 10.00
C GLU A 36 3.89 -1.16 8.56
N PHE A 37 3.88 0.15 8.32
CA PHE A 37 3.59 0.72 7.01
C PHE A 37 4.89 0.88 6.22
N GLU A 38 5.00 0.19 5.08
CA GLU A 38 6.18 0.15 4.22
C GLU A 38 5.89 0.90 2.91
N PRO A 39 6.40 2.13 2.73
CA PRO A 39 6.21 2.89 1.50
C PRO A 39 7.01 2.26 0.35
N ILE A 40 6.33 2.01 -0.77
CA ILE A 40 6.94 1.50 -2.00
C ILE A 40 6.38 2.22 -3.22
N LEU A 41 7.17 2.29 -4.30
CA LEU A 41 6.74 2.97 -5.53
C LEU A 41 6.04 1.99 -6.49
N PHE A 42 4.72 2.10 -6.61
CA PHE A 42 3.94 1.20 -7.46
C PHE A 42 4.32 1.27 -8.95
N ALA A 43 4.67 2.47 -9.44
CA ALA A 43 5.10 2.65 -10.82
C ALA A 43 6.37 1.84 -11.18
N ALA A 44 7.28 1.63 -10.23
CA ALA A 44 8.47 0.82 -10.44
C ALA A 44 8.10 -0.68 -10.57
N MET A 45 7.12 -1.15 -9.81
CA MET A 45 6.62 -2.53 -9.92
C MET A 45 5.95 -2.78 -11.27
N LEU A 46 5.12 -1.84 -11.72
CA LEU A 46 4.51 -1.90 -13.05
C LEU A 46 5.58 -2.01 -14.14
N THR A 47 6.63 -1.21 -14.05
CA THR A 47 7.76 -1.24 -14.99
C THR A 47 8.50 -2.58 -14.95
N ALA A 48 8.85 -3.07 -13.76
CA ALA A 48 9.56 -4.33 -13.57
C ALA A 48 8.81 -5.55 -14.14
N HIS A 49 7.47 -5.51 -14.12
CA HIS A 49 6.61 -6.57 -14.65
C HIS A 49 6.07 -6.30 -16.07
N GLY A 50 6.47 -5.20 -16.72
CA GLY A 50 5.97 -4.85 -18.06
C GLY A 50 4.46 -4.56 -18.11
N ASN A 51 3.88 -4.13 -17.00
CA ASN A 51 2.45 -3.88 -16.84
C ASN A 51 2.10 -2.41 -16.96
N LYS A 52 0.89 -2.12 -17.47
CA LYS A 52 0.25 -0.81 -17.31
C LYS A 52 -0.55 -0.79 -16.01
N GLY A 53 -0.62 0.37 -15.36
CA GLY A 53 -1.49 0.58 -14.22
C GLY A 53 -2.96 0.36 -14.61
N PRO A 54 -3.81 -0.19 -13.73
CA PRO A 54 -5.22 -0.41 -14.04
C PRO A 54 -5.94 0.85 -14.51
N ALA A 55 -5.60 2.01 -13.94
CA ALA A 55 -6.21 3.29 -14.28
C ALA A 55 -5.75 3.90 -15.62
N GLU A 56 -4.73 3.31 -16.26
CA GLU A 56 -4.24 3.70 -17.60
C GLU A 56 -4.97 2.94 -18.72
N ILE A 57 -5.73 1.90 -18.38
CA ILE A 57 -6.55 1.14 -19.32
C ILE A 57 -8.00 1.61 -19.16
N PRO A 58 -8.63 2.26 -20.15
CA PRO A 58 -9.92 2.94 -19.97
C PRO A 58 -11.03 2.06 -19.36
N ALA A 59 -11.17 0.82 -19.83
CA ALA A 59 -12.16 -0.11 -19.29
C ALA A 59 -11.88 -0.51 -17.83
N LYS A 60 -10.61 -0.78 -17.49
CA LYS A 60 -10.21 -1.09 -16.12
C LYS A 60 -10.35 0.13 -15.21
N ARG A 61 -10.03 1.33 -15.69
CA ARG A 61 -10.21 2.57 -14.93
C ARG A 61 -11.66 2.74 -14.46
N VAL A 62 -12.62 2.60 -15.37
CA VAL A 62 -14.05 2.71 -15.03
C VAL A 62 -14.45 1.65 -14.02
N HIS A 63 -13.99 0.41 -14.20
CA HIS A 63 -14.25 -0.68 -13.26
C HIS A 63 -13.64 -0.39 -11.88
N THR A 64 -12.34 -0.07 -11.81
CA THR A 64 -11.60 0.23 -10.59
C THR A 64 -12.29 1.30 -9.75
N PHE A 65 -12.64 2.45 -10.34
CA PHE A 65 -13.26 3.52 -9.55
C PHE A 65 -14.71 3.20 -9.17
N ARG A 66 -15.48 2.50 -10.03
CA ARG A 66 -16.80 2.01 -9.63
C ARG A 66 -16.71 1.08 -8.42
N ASP A 67 -15.73 0.20 -8.42
CA ASP A 67 -15.54 -0.79 -7.37
C ASP A 67 -15.08 -0.14 -6.06
N VAL A 68 -14.06 0.73 -6.12
CA VAL A 68 -13.61 1.55 -4.98
C VAL A 68 -14.76 2.36 -4.38
N MET A 69 -15.57 3.00 -5.21
CA MET A 69 -16.71 3.78 -4.73
C MET A 69 -17.79 2.91 -4.07
N ARG A 70 -18.00 1.68 -4.57
CA ARG A 70 -18.93 0.72 -3.95
C ARG A 70 -18.42 0.29 -2.58
N LEU A 71 -17.17 -0.17 -2.51
CA LEU A 71 -16.54 -0.60 -1.25
C LEU A 71 -16.51 0.54 -0.24
N ALA A 72 -16.15 1.76 -0.66
CA ALA A 72 -16.21 2.94 0.19
C ALA A 72 -17.63 3.15 0.77
N ALA A 73 -18.67 3.04 -0.06
CA ALA A 73 -20.05 3.20 0.39
C ALA A 73 -20.48 2.09 1.37
N GLU A 74 -20.08 0.84 1.14
CA GLU A 74 -20.32 -0.28 2.07
C GLU A 74 -19.66 -0.03 3.44
N MET A 75 -18.50 0.62 3.46
CA MET A 75 -17.79 1.03 4.69
C MET A 75 -18.32 2.35 5.30
N GLY A 76 -19.35 2.98 4.71
CA GLY A 76 -19.86 4.28 5.17
C GLY A 76 -18.93 5.47 4.88
N LEU A 77 -17.96 5.30 3.98
CA LEU A 77 -17.00 6.33 3.59
C LEU A 77 -17.51 7.13 2.39
N LYS A 78 -17.14 8.41 2.35
CA LYS A 78 -17.36 9.26 1.19
C LYS A 78 -16.12 9.28 0.31
N PHE A 79 -16.25 8.75 -0.91
CA PHE A 79 -15.23 8.94 -1.94
C PHE A 79 -15.31 10.36 -2.51
N VAL A 80 -14.19 11.09 -2.46
CA VAL A 80 -13.98 12.37 -3.17
C VAL A 80 -12.89 12.23 -4.22
N GLY A 81 -11.79 11.56 -3.86
CA GLY A 81 -10.63 11.36 -4.74
C GLY A 81 -9.77 12.63 -4.94
N PRO A 82 -8.50 12.47 -5.35
CA PRO A 82 -7.61 13.60 -5.61
C PRO A 82 -8.09 14.45 -6.81
N PRO A 83 -7.60 15.69 -6.96
CA PRO A 83 -7.95 16.55 -8.11
C PRO A 83 -7.60 15.93 -9.47
N GLY A 84 -6.62 15.02 -9.51
CA GLY A 84 -6.24 14.27 -10.69
C GLY A 84 -5.67 12.89 -10.34
N HIS A 85 -5.91 11.90 -11.19
CA HIS A 85 -5.37 10.54 -11.04
C HIS A 85 -5.04 9.92 -12.41
N PRO A 86 -3.85 9.33 -12.61
CA PRO A 86 -2.74 9.20 -11.64
C PRO A 86 -2.06 10.54 -11.32
N PHE A 87 -1.38 10.62 -10.17
CA PHE A 87 -0.55 11.75 -9.74
C PHE A 87 0.84 11.24 -9.33
N ASN A 88 1.82 12.13 -9.13
CA ASN A 88 3.17 11.76 -8.69
C ASN A 88 3.21 11.54 -7.17
N PRO A 89 3.45 10.32 -6.66
CA PRO A 89 3.41 10.02 -5.22
C PRO A 89 4.76 10.21 -4.52
N LEU A 90 5.83 10.59 -5.23
CA LEU A 90 7.20 10.52 -4.70
C LEU A 90 7.44 11.38 -3.46
N MET A 91 6.88 12.60 -3.41
CA MET A 91 7.05 13.46 -2.22
C MET A 91 6.41 12.80 -0.99
N ALA A 92 5.16 12.35 -1.13
CA ALA A 92 4.40 11.66 -0.10
C ALA A 92 5.10 10.38 0.39
N LEU A 93 5.54 9.52 -0.54
CA LEU A 93 6.26 8.29 -0.22
C LEU A 93 7.56 8.56 0.54
N ARG A 94 8.35 9.54 0.08
CA ARG A 94 9.64 9.88 0.71
C ARG A 94 9.47 10.54 2.07
N MET A 95 8.46 11.38 2.27
CA MET A 95 8.13 11.89 3.61
C MET A 95 7.74 10.74 4.55
N ALA A 96 6.94 9.77 4.09
CA ALA A 96 6.64 8.58 4.88
C ALA A 96 7.90 7.73 5.19
N THR A 97 8.82 7.58 4.23
CA THR A 97 10.11 6.91 4.43
C THR A 97 10.98 7.62 5.47
N ALA A 98 11.00 8.96 5.47
CA ALA A 98 11.80 9.75 6.40
C ALA A 98 11.31 9.67 7.86
N ILE A 99 10.06 9.28 8.10
CA ILE A 99 9.53 9.04 9.45
C ILE A 99 10.05 7.69 9.96
N THR A 100 10.91 7.71 10.98
CA THR A 100 11.58 6.52 11.52
C THR A 100 10.74 5.77 12.55
N ASP A 101 9.89 6.47 13.31
CA ASP A 101 8.97 5.85 14.27
C ASP A 101 7.77 5.22 13.53
N PRO A 102 7.53 3.90 13.64
CA PRO A 102 6.48 3.23 12.88
C PRO A 102 5.06 3.73 13.19
N GLU A 103 4.78 4.13 14.44
CA GLU A 103 3.44 4.61 14.83
C GLU A 103 3.19 6.03 14.31
N GLN A 104 4.20 6.90 14.35
CA GLN A 104 4.17 8.21 13.70
C GLN A 104 3.96 8.07 12.20
N ARG A 105 4.67 7.15 11.55
CA ARG A 105 4.51 6.87 10.11
C ARG A 105 3.09 6.40 9.82
N LYS A 106 2.56 5.46 10.59
CA LYS A 106 1.17 4.99 10.48
C LYS A 106 0.18 6.16 10.57
N ARG A 107 0.31 7.02 11.59
CA ARG A 107 -0.58 8.20 11.74
C ARG A 107 -0.52 9.12 10.53
N PHE A 108 0.68 9.48 10.08
CA PHE A 108 0.87 10.33 8.90
C PHE A 108 0.24 9.71 7.64
N VAL A 109 0.49 8.42 7.38
CA VAL A 109 0.00 7.74 6.18
C VAL A 109 -1.53 7.63 6.19
N VAL A 110 -2.15 7.30 7.34
CA VAL A 110 -3.61 7.27 7.48
C VAL A 110 -4.20 8.67 7.24
N ALA A 111 -3.61 9.72 7.81
CA ALA A 111 -4.04 11.09 7.60
C ALA A 111 -3.91 11.53 6.13
N MET A 112 -2.81 11.17 5.47
CA MET A 112 -2.55 11.41 4.05
C MET A 112 -3.58 10.72 3.16
N TYR A 113 -3.91 9.45 3.42
CA TYR A 113 -4.93 8.73 2.67
C TYR A 113 -6.32 9.38 2.82
N ALA A 114 -6.71 9.76 4.05
CA ALA A 114 -7.96 10.49 4.27
C ALA A 114 -7.96 11.85 3.56
N ALA A 115 -6.85 12.59 3.59
CA ALA A 115 -6.73 13.87 2.88
C ALA A 115 -6.92 13.71 1.37
N CYS A 116 -6.27 12.73 0.76
CA CYS A 116 -6.34 12.46 -0.67
C CYS A 116 -7.73 11.98 -1.09
N TRP A 117 -8.23 10.91 -0.47
CA TRP A 117 -9.36 10.15 -1.01
C TRP A 117 -10.71 10.55 -0.42
N GLU A 118 -10.77 11.09 0.80
CA GLU A 118 -12.00 11.55 1.45
C GLU A 118 -12.18 13.07 1.37
N ARG A 119 -11.08 13.83 1.34
CA ARG A 119 -11.11 15.30 1.32
C ARG A 119 -10.68 15.93 0.01
N GLY A 120 -10.21 15.14 -0.95
CA GLY A 120 -9.79 15.59 -2.29
C GLY A 120 -8.60 16.54 -2.31
N LYS A 121 -7.69 16.40 -1.34
CA LYS A 121 -6.43 17.16 -1.30
C LYS A 121 -5.42 16.59 -2.29
N ASP A 122 -4.65 17.47 -2.92
CA ASP A 122 -3.55 17.07 -3.80
C ASP A 122 -2.30 16.73 -2.97
N VAL A 123 -2.14 15.45 -2.65
CA VAL A 123 -0.99 14.93 -1.90
C VAL A 123 0.28 14.79 -2.75
N SER A 124 0.28 15.29 -4.01
CA SER A 124 1.52 15.48 -4.77
C SER A 124 2.22 16.80 -4.46
N GLN A 125 1.53 17.75 -3.80
CA GLN A 125 2.09 19.03 -3.40
C GLN A 125 2.74 18.95 -2.02
N ALA A 126 3.94 19.53 -1.90
CA ALA A 126 4.71 19.49 -0.66
C ALA A 126 4.05 20.30 0.47
N ASP A 127 3.44 21.46 0.15
CA ASP A 127 2.74 22.31 1.13
C ASP A 127 1.57 21.57 1.79
N VAL A 128 0.79 20.81 1.01
CA VAL A 128 -0.30 19.96 1.53
C VAL A 128 0.26 18.90 2.48
N LEU A 129 1.35 18.24 2.12
CA LEU A 129 1.97 17.19 2.94
C LEU A 129 2.60 17.74 4.22
N ILE A 130 3.23 18.91 4.16
CA ILE A 130 3.78 19.62 5.32
C ILE A 130 2.68 19.93 6.33
N VAL A 131 1.56 20.50 5.88
CA VAL A 131 0.41 20.79 6.76
C VAL A 131 -0.11 19.51 7.41
N LEU A 132 -0.26 18.43 6.63
CA LEU A 132 -0.72 17.14 7.16
C LEU A 132 0.27 16.52 8.17
N ALA A 133 1.58 16.65 7.93
CA ALA A 133 2.60 16.21 8.88
C ALA A 133 2.53 17.00 10.19
N ASN A 134 2.37 18.33 10.11
CA ASN A 134 2.22 19.20 11.28
C ASN A 134 0.95 18.86 12.08
N GLU A 135 -0.18 18.56 11.41
CA GLU A 135 -1.41 18.04 12.05
C GLU A 135 -1.21 16.70 12.76
N CYS A 136 -0.19 15.92 12.37
CA CYS A 136 0.19 14.65 12.99
C CYS A 136 1.28 14.79 14.07
N GLU A 137 1.58 16.02 14.50
CA GLU A 137 2.62 16.36 15.48
C GLU A 137 4.05 16.01 15.01
N LEU A 138 4.29 16.08 13.70
CA LEU A 138 5.60 15.92 13.07
C LEU A 138 6.13 17.27 12.59
N ASP A 139 7.44 17.38 12.40
CA ASP A 139 8.06 18.53 11.73
C ASP A 139 7.95 18.35 10.20
N GLY A 140 6.88 18.90 9.62
CA GLY A 140 6.57 18.77 8.20
C GLY A 140 7.65 19.36 7.30
N GLU A 141 8.17 20.54 7.64
CA GLU A 141 9.26 21.18 6.93
C GLU A 141 10.53 20.32 6.92
N ALA A 142 10.94 19.77 8.07
CA ALA A 142 12.10 18.89 8.15
C ALA A 142 11.88 17.60 7.34
N LEU A 143 10.68 17.02 7.36
CA LEU A 143 10.35 15.85 6.54
C LEU A 143 10.38 16.15 5.04
N ALA A 144 9.88 17.31 4.61
CA ALA A 144 9.92 17.71 3.20
C ALA A 144 11.37 17.95 2.72
N GLN A 145 12.23 18.50 3.58
CA GLN A 145 13.66 18.64 3.31
C GLN A 145 14.35 17.27 3.24
N ALA A 146 14.06 16.37 4.19
CA ALA A 146 14.58 15.01 4.19
C ALA A 146 14.14 14.23 2.94
N ALA A 147 12.90 14.42 2.49
CA ALA A 147 12.32 13.73 1.35
C ALA A 147 13.05 14.01 0.02
N VAL A 148 13.88 15.05 -0.08
CA VAL A 148 14.67 15.35 -1.27
C VAL A 148 16.15 14.94 -1.16
N THR A 149 16.60 14.45 -0.01
CA THR A 149 18.00 14.03 0.17
C THR A 149 18.29 12.72 -0.57
N PRO A 150 19.55 12.47 -0.95
CA PRO A 150 19.96 11.20 -1.57
C PRO A 150 19.63 9.98 -0.70
N GLU A 151 19.75 10.09 0.62
CA GLU A 151 19.56 9.01 1.57
C GLU A 151 18.11 8.50 1.56
N VAL A 152 17.12 9.39 1.69
CA VAL A 152 15.71 9.00 1.69
C VAL A 152 15.27 8.51 0.31
N LYS A 153 15.79 9.11 -0.76
CA LYS A 153 15.56 8.61 -2.14
C LYS A 153 16.05 7.17 -2.30
N GLN A 154 17.25 6.88 -1.80
CA GLN A 154 17.84 5.55 -1.86
C GLN A 154 17.09 4.55 -0.97
N GLN A 155 16.64 4.96 0.22
CA GLN A 155 15.84 4.12 1.11
C GLN A 155 14.53 3.66 0.44
N LEU A 156 13.77 4.58 -0.16
CA LEU A 156 12.54 4.23 -0.88
C LEU A 156 12.81 3.32 -2.09
N ALA A 157 13.87 3.61 -2.85
CA ALA A 157 14.26 2.79 -3.98
C ALA A 157 14.62 1.35 -3.54
N ALA A 158 15.46 1.22 -2.51
CA ALA A 158 15.87 -0.07 -1.97
C ALA A 158 14.69 -0.86 -1.38
N ALA A 159 13.77 -0.20 -0.67
CA ALA A 159 12.55 -0.84 -0.17
C ALA A 159 11.68 -1.37 -1.33
N THR A 160 11.56 -0.60 -2.41
CA THR A 160 10.81 -0.98 -3.59
C THR A 160 11.48 -2.15 -4.35
N GLU A 161 12.80 -2.09 -4.55
CA GLU A 161 13.57 -3.16 -5.18
C GLU A 161 13.53 -4.46 -4.36
N MET A 162 13.65 -4.36 -3.03
CA MET A 162 13.49 -5.49 -2.13
C MET A 162 12.09 -6.11 -2.26
N ALA A 163 11.03 -5.29 -2.28
CA ALA A 163 9.66 -5.78 -2.44
C ALA A 163 9.49 -6.54 -3.77
N ILE A 164 9.99 -6.00 -4.87
CA ILE A 164 9.98 -6.65 -6.20
C ILE A 164 10.75 -7.98 -6.15
N GLY A 165 11.98 -7.98 -5.61
CA GLY A 165 12.81 -9.18 -5.49
C GLY A 165 12.18 -10.29 -4.63
N ARG A 166 11.29 -9.91 -3.72
CA ARG A 166 10.51 -10.82 -2.87
C ARG A 166 9.20 -11.30 -3.51
N GLY A 167 8.92 -10.88 -4.74
CA GLY A 167 7.72 -11.29 -5.49
C GLY A 167 6.49 -10.43 -5.24
N ILE A 168 6.61 -9.30 -4.56
CA ILE A 168 5.51 -8.34 -4.39
C ILE A 168 5.35 -7.56 -5.69
N PHE A 169 4.16 -7.63 -6.29
CA PHE A 169 3.88 -7.09 -7.62
C PHE A 169 2.84 -5.96 -7.64
N GLY A 170 2.31 -5.57 -6.47
CA GLY A 170 1.29 -4.53 -6.40
C GLY A 170 0.97 -4.05 -4.98
N VAL A 171 0.12 -3.03 -4.92
CA VAL A 171 -0.36 -2.41 -3.68
C VAL A 171 -1.89 -2.35 -3.63
N PRO A 172 -2.51 -2.44 -2.45
CA PRO A 172 -1.89 -2.78 -1.18
C PRO A 172 -1.47 -4.26 -1.12
N THR A 173 -0.38 -4.56 -0.41
CA THR A 173 -0.01 -5.94 -0.07
C THR A 173 0.27 -6.03 1.42
N PHE A 174 -0.28 -7.04 2.10
CA PHE A 174 0.10 -7.39 3.46
C PHE A 174 1.06 -8.57 3.45
N GLU A 175 2.10 -8.54 4.28
CA GLU A 175 3.00 -9.66 4.51
C GLU A 175 2.88 -10.15 5.95
N PHE A 176 2.71 -11.45 6.13
CA PHE A 176 2.73 -12.11 7.43
C PHE A 176 3.50 -13.42 7.36
N GLU A 177 4.58 -13.52 8.15
CA GLU A 177 5.46 -14.70 8.21
C GLU A 177 5.92 -15.21 6.83
N GLY A 178 6.23 -14.29 5.90
CA GLY A 178 6.70 -14.62 4.55
C GLY A 178 5.62 -14.89 3.50
N GLU A 179 4.34 -14.90 3.89
CA GLU A 179 3.19 -15.03 2.98
C GLU A 179 2.64 -13.65 2.62
N TYR A 180 2.16 -13.48 1.37
CA TYR A 180 1.66 -12.20 0.85
C TYR A 180 0.17 -12.23 0.53
N PHE A 181 -0.55 -11.20 0.97
CA PHE A 181 -1.98 -10.99 0.78
C PHE A 181 -2.20 -9.69 0.01
N TRP A 182 -2.39 -9.80 -1.31
CA TRP A 182 -2.52 -8.63 -2.20
C TRP A 182 -3.98 -8.23 -2.42
N GLY A 183 -4.31 -6.99 -2.06
CA GLY A 183 -5.65 -6.41 -2.18
C GLY A 183 -6.28 -6.03 -0.83
N ALA A 184 -7.15 -5.01 -0.85
CA ALA A 184 -7.92 -4.61 0.32
C ALA A 184 -8.93 -5.69 0.74
N ASP A 185 -9.36 -6.51 -0.22
CA ASP A 185 -10.29 -7.63 -0.08
C ASP A 185 -9.62 -8.93 0.43
N ARG A 186 -8.38 -8.86 0.94
CA ARG A 186 -7.65 -10.02 1.49
C ARG A 186 -7.47 -10.00 3.00
N ILE A 187 -8.05 -9.02 3.69
CA ILE A 187 -7.92 -8.93 5.15
C ILE A 187 -8.52 -10.16 5.84
N ASP A 188 -9.64 -10.69 5.37
CA ASP A 188 -10.21 -11.92 5.93
C ASP A 188 -9.28 -13.14 5.73
N SER A 189 -8.63 -13.26 4.58
CA SER A 189 -7.62 -14.30 4.33
C SER A 189 -6.40 -14.14 5.24
N LEU A 190 -5.95 -12.89 5.45
CA LEU A 190 -4.87 -12.59 6.38
C LEU A 190 -5.27 -12.94 7.82
N LEU A 191 -6.47 -12.60 8.28
CA LEU A 191 -6.96 -12.94 9.61
C LEU A 191 -7.11 -14.45 9.79
N TRP A 192 -7.62 -15.16 8.78
CA TRP A 192 -7.65 -16.62 8.75
C TRP A 192 -6.24 -17.20 8.94
N ARG A 193 -5.24 -16.61 8.29
CA ARG A 193 -3.85 -17.01 8.41
C ARG A 193 -3.24 -16.67 9.78
N ILE A 194 -3.56 -15.50 10.35
CA ILE A 194 -3.14 -15.07 11.70
C ILE A 194 -3.70 -16.03 12.77
N ALA A 195 -4.92 -16.54 12.57
CA ALA A 195 -5.53 -17.55 13.44
C ALA A 195 -4.84 -18.94 13.38
N GLY A 196 -3.76 -19.08 12.62
CA GLY A 196 -2.93 -20.28 12.56
C GLY A 196 -3.31 -21.25 11.45
N ASN A 197 -4.33 -20.93 10.64
CA ASN A 197 -4.71 -21.78 9.52
C ASN A 197 -3.67 -21.70 8.39
N ARG A 198 -3.55 -22.77 7.59
CA ARG A 198 -2.54 -22.94 6.54
C ARG A 198 -3.15 -23.66 5.35
N ILE A 199 -2.67 -23.35 4.15
CA ILE A 199 -2.87 -24.23 2.99
C ILE A 199 -1.84 -25.37 3.01
N ASP A 200 -2.06 -26.39 2.19
CA ASP A 200 -1.05 -27.42 1.93
C ASP A 200 -0.03 -26.90 0.90
N GLU A 201 1.10 -26.40 1.39
CA GLU A 201 2.20 -25.87 0.56
C GLU A 201 2.78 -26.92 -0.40
N ALA A 202 2.79 -28.21 -0.01
CA ALA A 202 3.27 -29.27 -0.88
C ALA A 202 2.29 -29.49 -2.04
N ALA A 203 0.98 -29.42 -1.79
CA ALA A 203 -0.03 -29.47 -2.83
C ALA A 203 0.03 -28.26 -3.77
N LEU A 204 0.30 -27.05 -3.25
CA LEU A 204 0.53 -25.86 -4.07
C LEU A 204 1.75 -26.05 -4.98
N GLN A 205 2.89 -26.47 -4.44
CA GLN A 205 4.10 -26.68 -5.25
C GLN A 205 3.87 -27.75 -6.32
N ALA A 206 3.27 -28.88 -5.96
CA ALA A 206 2.93 -29.94 -6.91
C ALA A 206 1.96 -29.46 -8.01
N TYR A 207 1.12 -28.47 -7.73
CA TYR A 207 0.28 -27.85 -8.75
C TYR A 207 1.07 -26.90 -9.65
N LEU A 208 1.94 -26.06 -9.08
CA LEU A 208 2.77 -25.10 -9.82
C LEU A 208 3.80 -25.78 -10.73
N ASP A 209 4.26 -26.98 -10.37
CA ASP A 209 5.17 -27.79 -11.19
C ASP A 209 4.48 -28.39 -12.44
N LYS A 210 3.14 -28.32 -12.53
CA LYS A 210 2.41 -28.81 -13.70
C LYS A 210 2.69 -27.93 -14.92
N PRO A 211 2.90 -28.52 -16.11
CA PRO A 211 3.13 -27.75 -17.32
C PRO A 211 1.87 -26.97 -17.72
N ALA A 212 2.06 -25.79 -18.29
CA ALA A 212 0.98 -25.05 -18.93
C ALA A 212 0.44 -25.86 -20.12
N LEU A 213 -0.88 -26.08 -20.16
CA LEU A 213 -1.53 -26.86 -21.23
C LEU A 213 -1.72 -26.05 -22.53
N SER A 214 -1.51 -24.74 -22.49
CA SER A 214 -1.58 -23.87 -23.65
C SER A 214 -0.63 -22.69 -23.48
N GLN A 215 0.02 -22.28 -24.56
CA GLN A 215 0.80 -21.05 -24.60
C GLN A 215 0.07 -19.99 -25.41
N ARG A 216 0.18 -18.74 -24.98
CA ARG A 216 -0.32 -17.59 -25.75
C ARG A 216 0.55 -17.47 -27.00
N LYS A 217 -0.06 -17.50 -28.20
CA LYS A 217 0.63 -17.07 -29.42
C LYS A 217 0.88 -15.57 -29.28
N LEU A 218 2.16 -15.20 -29.13
CA LEU A 218 2.60 -13.81 -29.15
C LEU A 218 2.48 -13.24 -30.56
#